data_AF-A0A352SK34-F1
#
_entry.id   AF-A0A352SK34-F1
#
_cell.length_a   1.000
_cell.length_b   1.000
_cell.length_c   1.000
_cell.angle_alpha   90.00
_cell.angle_beta   90.00
_cell.angle_gamma   90.00
#
_symmetry.space_group_name_H-M   'P 1'
#
loop_
_entity.id
_entity.type
_entity.pdbx_description
1 polymer ?
#
loop_
_entity_poly.entity_id
_entity_poly.type
_entity_poly.pdbx_seq_one_letter_code
_entity_poly.pdbx_strand_id
1 'polypeptide(L)'
;GGLITAGALVAVFLSTSDEMLPIFISEAVPAWTIIKILAVKMVMGILFGFLLDFLYHSIWGRKMRYRNIHTMCESEHCKCDDEGIFFSALRHTIHITIFLFLVTLVLEAVIDGVGEDALAGFLMDRPVLGEILAGAIGMVPNCASSVVITQLYLQKVIGAGPMMAGLFTNAGVGALVLCRMNRKHVKQNVGILCYLYVAGVVGGILIDLLGINF
;
A
#
# COMPACT_ATOMS: atom_id res chain seq x y z
N GLY A 1 16.76 -17.67 12.52
CA GLY A 1 15.38 -17.33 12.13
C GLY A 1 15.40 -16.05 11.33
N GLY A 2 14.97 -16.10 10.07
CA GLY A 2 14.40 -14.96 9.37
C GLY A 2 12.94 -15.33 9.19
N LEU A 3 12.02 -14.63 9.87
CA LEU A 3 10.68 -15.16 10.09
C LEU A 3 9.75 -15.02 8.87
N ILE A 4 10.06 -14.17 7.89
CA ILE A 4 9.16 -13.85 6.76
C ILE A 4 9.98 -13.64 5.46
N THR A 5 9.52 -14.23 4.33
CA THR A 5 10.10 -14.04 2.99
C THR A 5 9.66 -12.71 2.36
N ALA A 6 10.35 -12.25 1.31
CA ALA A 6 9.94 -11.02 0.62
C ALA A 6 8.55 -11.17 -0.01
N GLY A 7 8.20 -12.36 -0.51
CA GLY A 7 6.89 -12.65 -1.08
C GLY A 7 5.79 -12.65 -0.04
N ALA A 8 6.03 -13.21 1.15
CA ALA A 8 5.08 -13.12 2.25
C ALA A 8 4.84 -11.67 2.71
N LEU A 9 5.87 -10.83 2.72
CA LEU A 9 5.73 -9.40 3.04
C LEU A 9 4.90 -8.65 1.99
N VAL A 10 5.13 -8.92 0.70
CA VAL A 10 4.34 -8.33 -0.40
C VAL A 10 2.91 -8.87 -0.42
N ALA A 11 2.69 -10.15 -0.11
CA ALA A 11 1.35 -10.74 0.01
C ALA A 11 0.53 -10.05 1.09
N VAL A 12 1.15 -9.78 2.24
CA VAL A 12 0.51 -9.01 3.32
C VAL A 12 0.20 -7.60 2.83
N PHE A 13 1.17 -6.88 2.26
CA PHE A 13 0.91 -5.51 1.77
C PHE A 13 -0.20 -5.43 0.72
N LEU A 14 -0.25 -6.36 -0.24
CA LEU A 14 -1.32 -6.40 -1.26
C LEU A 14 -2.69 -6.77 -0.66
N SER A 15 -2.70 -7.60 0.39
CA SER A 15 -3.92 -8.10 0.99
C SER A 15 -4.46 -7.21 2.12
N THR A 16 -3.62 -6.41 2.80
CA THR A 16 -3.99 -5.66 4.01
C THR A 16 -4.16 -4.15 3.77
N SER A 17 -4.39 -3.71 2.54
CA SER A 17 -4.69 -2.30 2.22
C SER A 17 -6.16 -1.94 2.50
N ASP A 18 -6.67 -2.28 3.69
CA ASP A 18 -8.10 -2.20 4.03
C ASP A 18 -8.55 -0.84 4.59
N GLU A 19 -7.79 0.23 4.32
CA GLU A 19 -8.20 1.62 4.56
C GLU A 19 -9.48 2.00 3.75
N MET A 20 -9.86 1.21 2.75
CA MET A 20 -11.13 1.37 2.02
C MET A 20 -12.35 0.86 2.80
N LEU A 21 -12.16 -0.08 3.73
CA LEU A 21 -13.26 -0.79 4.40
C LEU A 21 -14.09 0.19 5.27
N PRO A 22 -13.48 1.09 6.08
CA PRO A 22 -14.22 2.13 6.79
C PRO A 22 -14.98 3.08 5.86
N ILE A 23 -14.45 3.38 4.68
CA ILE A 23 -15.08 4.27 3.69
C ILE A 23 -16.31 3.60 3.08
N PHE A 24 -16.19 2.33 2.68
CA PHE A 24 -17.30 1.57 2.12
C PHE A 24 -18.44 1.31 3.12
N ILE A 25 -18.12 1.18 4.40
CA ILE A 25 -19.13 1.16 5.45
C ILE A 25 -19.81 2.52 5.59
N SER A 26 -19.04 3.62 5.54
CA SER A 26 -19.58 4.99 5.65
C SER A 26 -20.49 5.36 4.48
N GLU A 27 -20.15 4.93 3.25
CA GLU A 27 -20.94 5.19 2.04
C GLU A 27 -22.07 4.15 1.82
N ALA A 28 -22.30 3.26 2.78
CA ALA A 28 -23.33 2.22 2.73
C ALA A 28 -23.27 1.31 1.46
N VAL A 29 -22.06 0.97 1.01
CA VAL A 29 -21.86 0.05 -0.11
C VAL A 29 -22.40 -1.34 0.26
N PRO A 30 -23.10 -2.05 -0.65
CA PRO A 30 -23.62 -3.39 -0.36
C PRO A 30 -22.52 -4.33 0.13
N ALA A 31 -22.77 -4.99 1.27
CA ALA A 31 -21.81 -5.89 1.92
C ALA A 31 -21.26 -6.97 0.98
N TRP A 32 -22.07 -7.38 0.00
CA TRP A 32 -21.68 -8.33 -1.03
C TRP A 32 -20.52 -7.84 -1.91
N THR A 33 -20.52 -6.56 -2.27
CA THR A 33 -19.45 -5.93 -3.06
C THR A 33 -18.16 -5.84 -2.26
N ILE A 34 -18.25 -5.46 -0.98
CA ILE A 34 -17.10 -5.41 -0.06
C ILE A 34 -16.42 -6.78 0.06
N ILE A 35 -17.22 -7.84 0.29
CA ILE A 35 -16.70 -9.22 0.39
C ILE A 35 -16.02 -9.66 -0.90
N LYS A 36 -16.61 -9.34 -2.07
CA LYS A 36 -16.00 -9.65 -3.37
C LYS A 36 -14.64 -8.98 -3.55
N ILE A 37 -14.53 -7.69 -3.23
CA ILE A 37 -13.27 -6.94 -3.38
C ILE A 37 -12.21 -7.53 -2.44
N LEU A 38 -12.56 -7.79 -1.18
CA LEU A 38 -11.65 -8.40 -0.20
C LEU A 38 -11.18 -9.79 -0.64
N ALA A 39 -12.07 -10.63 -1.17
CA ALA A 39 -11.73 -11.94 -1.68
C ALA A 39 -10.76 -11.87 -2.87
N VAL A 40 -11.00 -10.96 -3.82
CA VAL A 40 -10.10 -10.74 -4.97
C VAL A 40 -8.73 -10.25 -4.50
N LYS A 41 -8.67 -9.32 -3.54
CA LYS A 41 -7.42 -8.85 -2.94
C LYS A 41 -6.61 -9.99 -2.32
N MET A 42 -7.28 -10.84 -1.54
CA MET A 42 -6.64 -11.97 -0.88
C MET A 42 -6.04 -12.96 -1.91
N VAL A 43 -6.81 -13.31 -2.94
CA VAL A 43 -6.35 -14.23 -4.00
C VAL A 43 -5.17 -13.62 -4.75
N MET A 44 -5.26 -12.36 -5.18
CA MET A 44 -4.19 -11.68 -5.90
C MET A 44 -2.94 -11.50 -5.05
N GLY A 45 -3.08 -11.17 -3.76
CA GLY A 45 -1.97 -11.08 -2.82
C GLY A 45 -1.21 -12.40 -2.66
N ILE A 46 -1.93 -13.53 -2.56
CA ILE A 46 -1.32 -14.86 -2.51
C ILE A 46 -0.59 -15.19 -3.81
N LEU A 47 -1.23 -14.96 -4.97
CA LEU A 47 -0.66 -15.26 -6.28
C LEU A 47 0.61 -14.43 -6.53
N PHE A 48 0.55 -13.11 -6.35
CA PHE A 48 1.70 -12.23 -6.56
C PHE A 48 2.78 -12.40 -5.48
N GLY A 49 2.40 -12.72 -4.24
CA GLY A 49 3.36 -13.03 -3.19
C GLY A 49 4.17 -14.29 -3.50
N PHE A 50 3.51 -15.35 -3.92
CA PHE A 50 4.18 -16.60 -4.31
C PHE A 50 5.01 -16.43 -5.58
N LEU A 51 4.52 -15.66 -6.56
CA LEU A 51 5.25 -15.31 -7.77
C LEU A 51 6.55 -14.57 -7.44
N LEU A 52 6.52 -13.63 -6.48
CA LEU A 52 7.73 -12.93 -6.05
C LEU A 52 8.71 -13.89 -5.36
N ASP A 53 8.24 -14.76 -4.47
CA ASP A 53 9.11 -15.72 -3.80
C ASP A 53 9.79 -16.66 -4.81
N PHE A 54 9.05 -17.12 -5.83
CA PHE A 54 9.60 -17.92 -6.92
C PHE A 54 10.65 -17.13 -7.74
N LEU A 55 10.33 -15.90 -8.15
CA LEU A 55 11.22 -15.05 -8.91
C LEU A 55 12.50 -14.69 -8.13
N TYR A 56 12.36 -14.40 -6.83
CA TYR A 56 13.47 -14.06 -5.96
C TYR A 56 14.38 -15.26 -5.69
N HIS A 57 13.80 -16.46 -5.54
CA HIS A 57 14.56 -17.70 -5.40
C HIS A 57 15.32 -18.04 -6.69
N SER A 58 14.67 -17.86 -7.85
CA SER A 58 15.24 -18.15 -9.16
C SER A 58 16.34 -17.17 -9.59
N ILE A 59 16.24 -15.89 -9.22
CA ILE A 59 17.20 -14.86 -9.63
C ILE A 59 18.33 -14.69 -8.60
N TRP A 60 18.04 -14.73 -7.29
CA TRP A 60 18.98 -14.21 -6.29
C TRP A 60 19.59 -15.25 -5.35
N GLY A 61 19.07 -16.49 -5.28
CA GLY A 61 19.67 -17.59 -4.51
C GLY A 61 20.00 -17.33 -3.03
N ARG A 62 19.60 -16.18 -2.46
CA ARG A 62 19.97 -15.74 -1.11
C ARG A 62 18.72 -15.49 -0.29
N LYS A 63 18.65 -16.16 0.85
CA LYS A 63 17.64 -15.91 1.90
C LYS A 63 17.80 -14.49 2.43
N MET A 64 16.73 -13.70 2.36
CA MET A 64 16.58 -12.47 3.16
C MET A 64 16.76 -12.84 4.63
N ARG A 65 17.92 -12.52 5.20
CA ARG A 65 18.22 -12.77 6.61
C ARG A 65 18.13 -11.45 7.35
N TYR A 66 16.92 -11.12 7.81
CA TYR A 66 16.75 -10.01 8.74
C TYR A 66 17.48 -10.32 10.05
N ARG A 67 18.27 -9.35 10.54
CA ARG A 67 19.02 -9.46 11.79
C ARG A 67 18.07 -9.43 12.98
N ASN A 68 18.48 -10.14 14.04
CA ASN A 68 17.73 -10.39 15.26
C ASN A 68 17.03 -9.14 15.83
N ILE A 69 15.89 -9.39 16.49
CA ILE A 69 15.06 -8.42 17.24
C ILE A 69 15.91 -7.54 18.16
N HIS A 70 16.99 -8.08 18.74
CA HIS A 70 17.89 -7.36 19.64
C HIS A 70 18.57 -6.13 19.02
N THR A 71 18.81 -6.13 17.70
CA THR A 71 19.40 -4.98 16.99
C THR A 71 18.38 -3.89 16.62
N MET A 72 17.08 -4.18 16.69
CA MET A 72 16.03 -3.16 16.51
C MET A 72 15.87 -2.28 17.75
N CYS A 73 15.97 -2.86 18.96
CA CYS A 73 15.96 -2.10 20.21
C CYS A 73 17.14 -1.12 20.32
N GLU A 74 18.31 -1.51 19.83
CA GLU A 74 19.53 -0.70 19.93
C GLU A 74 19.54 0.47 18.93
N SER A 75 18.93 0.31 17.75
CA SER A 75 18.87 1.34 16.70
C SER A 75 17.80 2.43 16.92
N GLU A 76 16.74 2.13 17.66
CA GLU A 76 15.64 3.08 17.94
C GLU A 76 15.95 3.99 19.15
N HIS A 77 17.15 3.91 19.74
CA HIS A 77 17.47 4.64 20.98
C HIS A 77 16.36 4.46 22.02
N CYS A 78 15.83 3.24 22.15
CA CYS A 78 14.87 2.94 23.19
C CYS A 78 15.62 3.05 24.53
N LYS A 79 15.47 4.19 25.20
CA LYS A 79 15.87 4.38 26.59
C LYS A 79 14.95 3.53 27.48
N CYS A 80 15.08 2.22 27.39
CA CYS A 80 14.36 1.28 28.25
C CYS A 80 14.85 1.33 29.70
N ASP A 81 15.97 1.99 29.97
CA ASP A 81 16.60 2.01 31.29
C ASP A 81 16.13 3.16 32.20
N ASP A 82 15.54 4.24 31.68
CA ASP A 82 15.26 5.45 32.49
C ASP A 82 13.80 5.96 32.50
N GLU A 83 12.99 5.71 31.46
CA GLU A 83 11.59 6.18 31.40
C GLU A 83 10.64 5.07 30.92
N GLY A 84 9.58 4.83 31.69
CA GLY A 84 8.66 3.70 31.47
C GLY A 84 8.11 3.60 30.04
N ILE A 85 7.96 2.35 29.59
CA ILE A 85 7.50 1.93 28.24
C ILE A 85 6.28 2.73 27.74
N PHE A 86 5.38 3.11 28.65
CA PHE A 86 4.16 3.85 28.34
C PHE A 86 4.43 5.27 27.81
N PHE A 87 5.38 6.00 28.39
CA PHE A 87 5.64 7.40 28.02
C PHE A 87 6.40 7.51 26.70
N SER A 88 7.33 6.57 26.45
CA SER A 88 8.06 6.45 25.19
C SER A 88 7.12 6.10 24.03
N ALA A 89 6.23 5.12 24.23
CA ALA A 89 5.22 4.74 23.25
C ALA A 89 4.24 5.88 22.97
N LEU A 90 3.74 6.56 24.00
CA LEU A 90 2.81 7.68 23.83
C LEU A 90 3.43 8.84 23.04
N ARG A 91 4.69 9.20 23.33
CA ARG A 91 5.41 10.26 22.60
C ARG A 91 5.59 9.90 21.12
N HIS A 92 5.95 8.65 20.81
CA HIS A 92 6.08 8.19 19.43
C HIS A 92 4.73 8.18 18.72
N THR A 93 3.67 7.67 19.35
CA THR A 93 2.32 7.68 18.79
C THR A 93 1.86 9.09 18.48
N ILE A 94 1.98 10.04 19.41
CA ILE A 94 1.59 11.44 19.19
C ILE A 94 2.38 12.07 18.05
N HIS A 95 3.69 11.85 17.98
CA HIS A 95 4.50 12.42 16.90
C HIS A 95 4.13 11.84 15.53
N ILE A 96 3.86 10.53 15.45
CA ILE A 96 3.39 9.89 14.22
C ILE A 96 2.01 10.39 13.85
N THR A 97 1.07 10.49 14.80
CA THR A 97 -0.28 11.00 14.58
C THR A 97 -0.27 12.44 14.07
N ILE A 98 0.49 13.34 14.70
CA ILE A 98 0.59 14.74 14.26
C ILE A 98 1.23 14.83 12.88
N PHE A 99 2.29 14.05 12.62
CA PHE A 99 2.93 14.02 11.32
C PHE A 99 1.98 13.53 10.22
N LEU A 100 1.26 12.42 10.46
CA LEU A 100 0.26 11.90 9.52
C LEU A 100 -0.88 12.90 9.31
N PHE A 101 -1.40 13.50 10.39
CA PHE A 101 -2.46 14.50 10.30
C PHE A 101 -2.06 15.71 9.44
N LEU A 102 -0.87 16.27 9.67
CA LEU A 102 -0.37 17.40 8.88
C LEU A 102 -0.14 17.03 7.42
N VAL A 103 0.48 15.88 7.15
CA VAL A 103 0.73 15.41 5.79
C VAL A 103 -0.60 15.17 5.06
N THR A 104 -1.58 14.56 5.72
CA THR A 104 -2.92 14.34 5.16
C THR A 104 -3.63 15.65 4.88
N LEU A 105 -3.62 16.61 5.81
CA LEU A 105 -4.24 17.92 5.62
C LEU A 105 -3.62 18.66 4.42
N VAL A 106 -2.29 18.66 4.30
CA VAL A 106 -1.61 19.27 3.15
C VAL A 106 -1.97 18.55 1.86
N LEU A 107 -2.02 17.22 1.86
CA LEU A 107 -2.35 16.44 0.67
C LEU A 107 -3.80 16.67 0.22
N GLU A 108 -4.75 16.67 1.16
CA GLU A 108 -6.16 16.99 0.89
C GLU A 108 -6.32 18.41 0.35
N ALA A 109 -5.64 19.40 0.94
CA ALA A 109 -5.67 20.78 0.45
C ALA A 109 -5.07 20.91 -0.97
N VAL A 110 -4.01 20.16 -1.28
CA VAL A 110 -3.43 20.13 -2.63
C VAL A 110 -4.38 19.46 -3.61
N ILE A 111 -5.04 18.37 -3.23
CA ILE A 111 -5.97 17.64 -4.09
C ILE A 111 -7.23 18.48 -4.36
N ASP A 112 -7.79 19.12 -3.34
CA ASP A 112 -8.90 20.06 -3.47
C ASP A 112 -8.53 21.25 -4.37
N GLY A 113 -7.28 21.71 -4.29
CA GLY A 113 -6.74 22.76 -5.17
C GLY A 113 -6.49 22.34 -6.62
N VAL A 114 -6.14 21.06 -6.87
CA VAL A 114 -5.96 20.51 -8.24
C VAL A 114 -7.31 20.17 -8.87
N GLY A 115 -8.31 19.83 -8.06
CA GLY A 115 -9.67 19.51 -8.47
C GLY A 115 -9.83 18.04 -8.88
N GLU A 116 -10.91 17.42 -8.40
CA GLU A 116 -11.30 16.04 -8.78
C GLU A 116 -11.53 15.91 -10.28
N ASP A 117 -12.03 16.97 -10.94
CA ASP A 117 -12.31 17.02 -12.37
C ASP A 117 -11.04 16.98 -13.25
N ALA A 118 -9.93 17.56 -12.79
CA ALA A 118 -8.66 17.50 -13.51
C ALA A 118 -8.07 16.09 -13.44
N LEU A 119 -8.17 15.43 -12.29
CA LEU A 119 -7.78 14.03 -12.12
C LEU A 119 -8.66 13.12 -12.99
N ALA A 120 -9.98 13.34 -12.98
CA ALA A 120 -10.95 12.63 -13.81
C ALA A 120 -10.60 12.68 -15.30
N GLY A 121 -10.29 13.87 -15.82
CA GLY A 121 -9.91 14.07 -17.22
C GLY A 121 -8.62 13.33 -17.62
N PHE A 122 -7.64 13.25 -16.72
CA PHE A 122 -6.39 12.51 -16.96
C PHE A 122 -6.54 10.98 -16.85
N LEU A 123 -7.51 10.50 -16.06
CA LEU A 123 -7.77 9.07 -15.82
C LEU A 123 -8.69 8.43 -16.88
N MET A 124 -9.59 9.20 -17.51
CA MET A 124 -10.63 8.66 -18.40
C MET A 124 -10.16 8.31 -19.83
N ASP A 125 -9.09 8.92 -20.35
CA ASP A 125 -8.82 8.86 -21.81
C ASP A 125 -8.26 7.50 -22.27
N ARG A 126 -7.69 6.67 -21.38
CA ARG A 126 -7.13 5.35 -21.72
C ARG A 126 -7.14 4.39 -20.51
N PRO A 127 -7.70 3.17 -20.64
CA PRO A 127 -7.78 2.20 -19.52
C PRO A 127 -6.39 1.95 -18.91
N VAL A 128 -5.42 1.53 -19.74
CA VAL A 128 -4.03 1.24 -19.33
C VAL A 128 -3.32 2.42 -18.65
N LEU A 129 -3.58 3.66 -19.07
CA LEU A 129 -2.98 4.83 -18.40
C LEU A 129 -3.65 5.10 -17.06
N GLY A 130 -4.95 4.83 -16.94
CA GLY A 130 -5.69 4.93 -15.69
C GLY A 130 -5.10 4.04 -14.60
N GLU A 131 -4.79 2.77 -14.90
CA GLU A 131 -4.15 1.88 -13.92
C GLU A 131 -2.72 2.31 -13.55
N ILE A 132 -1.93 2.76 -14.53
CA ILE A 132 -0.55 3.21 -14.31
C ILE A 132 -0.52 4.45 -13.40
N LEU A 133 -1.39 5.43 -13.67
CA LEU A 133 -1.49 6.67 -12.90
C LEU A 133 -2.06 6.41 -11.50
N ALA A 134 -3.14 5.63 -11.40
CA ALA A 134 -3.70 5.27 -10.11
C ALA A 134 -2.70 4.49 -9.25
N GLY A 135 -1.94 3.56 -9.86
CA GLY A 135 -0.85 2.87 -9.17
C GLY A 135 0.28 3.80 -8.72
N ALA A 136 0.56 4.87 -9.47
CA ALA A 136 1.61 5.82 -9.11
C ALA A 136 1.18 6.68 -7.91
N ILE A 137 -0.09 7.10 -7.90
CA ILE A 137 -0.72 7.80 -6.76
C ILE A 137 -0.80 6.86 -5.55
N GLY A 138 -1.12 5.58 -5.75
CA GLY A 138 -1.18 4.56 -4.70
C GLY A 138 0.16 4.30 -4.02
N MET A 139 1.29 4.44 -4.72
CA MET A 139 2.62 4.32 -4.12
C MET A 139 2.97 5.40 -3.10
N VAL A 140 2.19 6.49 -3.02
CA VAL A 140 2.35 7.48 -1.95
C VAL A 140 2.04 6.78 -0.61
N PRO A 141 3.01 6.70 0.32
CA PRO A 141 2.85 5.96 1.58
C PRO A 141 1.99 6.76 2.57
N ASN A 142 0.74 6.98 2.20
CA ASN A 142 -0.29 7.67 2.96
C ASN A 142 -1.63 6.93 2.75
N CYS A 143 -2.54 7.03 3.71
CA CYS A 143 -3.92 6.56 3.59
C CYS A 143 -4.78 7.47 2.70
N ALA A 144 -4.40 8.75 2.54
CA ALA A 144 -5.14 9.72 1.73
C ALA A 144 -5.26 9.31 0.23
N SER A 145 -4.23 8.70 -0.35
CA SER A 145 -4.26 8.24 -1.75
C SER A 145 -5.35 7.17 -1.97
N SER A 146 -5.48 6.21 -1.05
CA SER A 146 -6.55 5.20 -1.10
C SER A 146 -7.94 5.81 -0.90
N VAL A 147 -8.09 6.84 -0.06
CA VAL A 147 -9.38 7.53 0.14
C VAL A 147 -9.84 8.18 -1.15
N VAL A 148 -9.00 8.98 -1.78
CA VAL A 148 -9.31 9.73 -3.01
C VAL A 148 -9.63 8.78 -4.16
N ILE A 149 -8.84 7.71 -4.34
CA ILE A 149 -9.10 6.69 -5.36
C ILE A 149 -10.44 5.98 -5.11
N THR A 150 -10.77 5.69 -3.85
CA THR A 150 -12.05 5.07 -3.50
C THR A 150 -13.24 6.00 -3.75
N GLN A 151 -13.10 7.29 -3.44
CA GLN A 151 -14.12 8.30 -3.71
C GLN A 151 -14.39 8.48 -5.20
N LEU A 152 -13.34 8.58 -6.03
CA LEU A 152 -13.47 8.65 -7.49
C LEU A 152 -14.17 7.41 -8.06
N TYR A 153 -13.98 6.22 -7.45
CA TYR A 153 -14.69 5.00 -7.86
C TYR A 153 -16.19 5.09 -7.49
N LEU A 154 -16.51 5.54 -6.28
CA LEU A 154 -17.89 5.69 -5.81
C LEU A 154 -18.68 6.73 -6.63
N GLN A 155 -18.01 7.81 -7.05
CA GLN A 155 -18.54 8.80 -7.98
C GLN A 155 -18.64 8.28 -9.43
N LYS A 156 -18.22 7.03 -9.71
CA LYS A 156 -18.17 6.39 -11.03
C LYS A 156 -17.29 7.11 -12.05
N VAL A 157 -16.30 7.87 -11.57
CA VAL A 157 -15.32 8.57 -12.40
C VAL A 157 -14.24 7.59 -12.89
N ILE A 158 -13.84 6.63 -12.03
CA ILE A 158 -12.88 5.58 -12.38
C ILE A 158 -13.51 4.19 -12.33
N GLY A 159 -12.98 3.27 -13.14
CA GLY A 159 -13.39 1.87 -13.14
C GLY A 159 -12.75 1.03 -12.03
N ALA A 160 -13.14 -0.26 -11.96
CA ALA A 160 -12.61 -1.20 -10.99
C ALA A 160 -11.10 -1.47 -11.17
N GLY A 161 -10.58 -1.45 -12.40
CA GLY A 161 -9.16 -1.64 -12.71
C GLY A 161 -8.25 -0.59 -12.07
N PRO A 162 -8.43 0.72 -12.37
CA PRO A 162 -7.63 1.80 -11.78
C PRO A 162 -7.74 1.86 -10.26
N MET A 163 -8.95 1.64 -9.72
CA MET A 163 -9.16 1.56 -8.27
C MET A 163 -8.28 0.46 -7.65
N MET A 164 -8.31 -0.75 -8.20
CA MET A 164 -7.56 -1.89 -7.67
C MET A 164 -6.05 -1.72 -7.86
N ALA A 165 -5.59 -1.15 -8.98
CA ALA A 165 -4.19 -0.81 -9.18
C ALA A 165 -3.68 0.17 -8.10
N GLY A 166 -4.44 1.23 -7.84
CA GLY A 166 -4.12 2.20 -6.79
C GLY A 166 -4.08 1.57 -5.39
N LEU A 167 -5.07 0.74 -5.06
CA LEU A 167 -5.14 0.10 -3.76
C LEU A 167 -4.07 -0.97 -3.55
N PHE A 168 -3.71 -1.73 -4.59
CA PHE A 168 -2.64 -2.75 -4.50
C PHE A 168 -1.25 -2.13 -4.34
N THR A 169 -1.00 -1.01 -5.01
CA THR A 169 0.29 -0.32 -4.90
C THR A 169 0.47 0.44 -3.59
N ASN A 170 -0.61 0.64 -2.83
CA ASN A 170 -0.55 1.26 -1.51
C ASN A 170 -0.09 0.26 -0.44
N ALA A 171 1.23 0.22 -0.23
CA ALA A 171 1.86 -0.50 0.89
C ALA A 171 1.88 0.32 2.20
N GLY A 172 1.27 1.53 2.21
CA GLY A 172 1.16 2.42 3.36
C GLY A 172 2.51 2.74 4.02
N VAL A 173 2.47 2.90 5.35
CA VAL A 173 3.68 3.14 6.18
C VAL A 173 4.62 1.92 6.16
N GLY A 174 4.16 0.74 5.75
CA GLY A 174 4.97 -0.47 5.59
C GLY A 174 6.13 -0.30 4.61
N ALA A 175 5.94 0.47 3.53
CA ALA A 175 7.00 0.82 2.60
C ALA A 175 8.09 1.69 3.25
N LEU A 176 7.70 2.67 4.09
CA LEU A 176 8.64 3.52 4.83
C LEU A 176 9.43 2.72 5.87
N VAL A 177 8.77 1.79 6.57
CA VAL A 177 9.40 0.90 7.55
C VAL A 177 10.41 -0.04 6.87
N LEU A 178 10.07 -0.63 5.72
CA LEU A 178 10.99 -1.45 4.93
C LEU A 178 12.26 -0.66 4.55
N CYS A 179 12.09 0.57 4.06
CA CYS A 179 13.20 1.46 3.70
C CYS A 179 14.06 1.85 4.91
N ARG A 180 13.44 2.12 6.07
CA ARG A 180 14.14 2.46 7.32
C ARG A 180 14.93 1.26 7.85
N MET A 181 14.32 0.08 7.87
CA MET A 181 14.94 -1.11 8.42
C MET A 181 16.06 -1.63 7.50
N ASN A 182 15.90 -1.57 6.17
CA ASN A 182 16.85 -2.13 5.20
C ASN A 182 17.68 -1.06 4.50
N ARG A 183 18.09 -0.03 5.26
CA ARG A 183 18.74 1.19 4.73
C ARG A 183 20.07 0.92 3.99
N LYS A 184 20.78 -0.16 4.33
CA LYS A 184 22.05 -0.55 3.69
C LYS A 184 21.87 -1.23 2.33
N HIS A 185 20.67 -1.74 2.01
CA HIS A 185 20.40 -2.44 0.76
C HIS A 185 19.30 -1.77 -0.06
N VAL A 186 19.50 -0.48 -0.39
CA VAL A 186 18.57 0.33 -1.19
C VAL A 186 18.15 -0.33 -2.51
N LYS A 187 19.07 -1.07 -3.17
CA LYS A 187 18.76 -1.81 -4.41
C LYS A 187 17.69 -2.89 -4.21
N GLN A 188 17.64 -3.52 -3.04
CA GLN A 188 16.63 -4.54 -2.73
C GLN A 188 15.28 -3.88 -2.41
N ASN A 189 15.28 -2.78 -1.66
CA ASN A 189 14.05 -2.06 -1.33
C ASN A 189 13.38 -1.49 -2.59
N VAL A 190 14.17 -0.89 -3.48
CA VAL A 190 13.69 -0.42 -4.78
C VAL A 190 13.17 -1.59 -5.61
N GLY A 191 13.84 -2.76 -5.59
CA GLY A 191 13.35 -3.96 -6.27
C GLY A 191 11.99 -4.44 -5.75
N ILE A 192 11.78 -4.46 -4.44
CA ILE A 192 10.49 -4.84 -3.83
C ILE A 192 9.41 -3.82 -4.16
N LEU A 193 9.71 -2.52 -4.06
CA LEU A 193 8.75 -1.45 -4.35
C LEU A 193 8.36 -1.42 -5.84
N CYS A 194 9.34 -1.61 -6.72
CA CYS A 194 9.12 -1.71 -8.15
C CYS A 194 8.26 -2.94 -8.49
N TYR A 195 8.53 -4.08 -7.86
CA TYR A 195 7.67 -5.25 -8.02
C TYR A 195 6.24 -4.98 -7.55
N LEU A 196 6.07 -4.36 -6.38
CA LEU A 196 4.75 -4.06 -5.82
C LEU A 196 3.96 -3.12 -6.73
N TYR A 197 4.63 -2.12 -7.31
CA TYR A 197 4.04 -1.26 -8.35
C TYR A 197 3.59 -2.05 -9.58
N VAL A 198 4.49 -2.84 -10.17
CA VAL A 198 4.20 -3.62 -11.39
C VAL A 198 3.10 -4.64 -11.12
N ALA A 199 3.15 -5.36 -10.00
CA ALA A 199 2.13 -6.33 -9.61
C ALA A 199 0.76 -5.65 -9.40
N GLY A 200 0.72 -4.46 -8.80
CA GLY A 200 -0.50 -3.69 -8.62
C GLY A 200 -1.11 -3.24 -9.95
N VAL A 201 -0.31 -2.66 -10.85
CA VAL A 201 -0.78 -2.24 -12.18
C VAL A 201 -1.24 -3.43 -13.02
N VAL A 202 -0.45 -4.51 -13.06
CA VAL A 202 -0.82 -5.76 -13.76
C VAL A 202 -2.09 -6.35 -13.16
N GLY A 203 -2.23 -6.33 -11.84
CA GLY A 203 -3.44 -6.78 -11.16
C GLY A 203 -4.67 -5.96 -11.52
N GLY A 204 -4.56 -4.63 -11.59
CA GLY A 204 -5.64 -3.73 -12.03
C GLY A 204 -6.04 -3.98 -13.49
N ILE A 205 -5.07 -4.11 -14.39
CA ILE A 205 -5.33 -4.43 -15.81
C ILE A 205 -6.02 -5.80 -15.92
N LEU A 206 -5.59 -6.79 -15.15
CA LEU A 206 -6.19 -8.13 -15.17
C LEU A 206 -7.66 -8.09 -14.73
N ILE A 207 -7.99 -7.26 -13.73
CA ILE A 207 -9.36 -7.10 -13.22
C ILE A 207 -10.25 -6.42 -14.25
N ASP A 208 -9.74 -5.38 -14.93
CA ASP A 208 -10.47 -4.69 -16.00
C ASP A 208 -10.72 -5.65 -17.18
N LEU A 209 -9.71 -6.44 -17.55
CA LEU A 209 -9.78 -7.41 -18.65
C LEU A 209 -10.71 -8.61 -18.34
N LEU A 210 -10.84 -8.97 -17.06
CA LEU A 210 -11.80 -9.96 -16.58
C LEU A 210 -13.22 -9.40 -16.46
N GLY A 211 -13.43 -8.09 -16.68
CA GLY A 211 -14.74 -7.44 -16.62
C GLY A 211 -15.38 -7.49 -15.23
N ILE A 212 -14.57 -7.58 -14.17
CA ILE A 212 -15.07 -7.69 -12.80
C ILE A 212 -15.51 -6.30 -12.33
N ASN A 213 -16.80 -6.02 -12.50
CA ASN A 213 -17.46 -4.84 -11.94
C ASN A 213 -17.99 -5.15 -10.54
N PHE A 214 -17.78 -4.22 -9.61
CA PHE A 214 -18.08 -4.34 -8.18
C PHE A 214 -19.25 -3.45 -7.76
#